data_AF-A0A1E9FZK6-F1
#
_entry.id   AF-A0A1E9FZK6-F1
#
_cell.length_a   1.000
_cell.length_b   1.000
_cell.length_c   1.000
_cell.angle_alpha   90.00
_cell.angle_beta   90.00
_cell.angle_gamma   90.00
#
_symmetry.space_group_name_H-M   'P 1'
#
loop_
_entity.id
_entity.type
_entity.pdbx_description
1 polymer ?
#
loop_
_entity_poly.entity_id
_entity_poly.type
_entity_poly.pdbx_seq_one_letter_code
_entity_poly.pdbx_strand_id
1 'polypeptide(L)'
;MKKNAILYLGVVLLLAIFLLFSLFINRKESKHQEVQSTTTEVIKSDFEDISGDYISSTGEKATVAKNNQNWRISYNTDEGNVFGDFSTDWKKDGNNRSSVTEFNKSDGNKDFKISILVNNVDDSSNILTVITLSDGNKNHEMVFASRTDYFKNSKDNILQGDLSAFEGTYSNDYLEKAIAESNFTLYGYSPEDYFEDKTSVFPKISKQEGNWLFWSGSTHAQFKLDKSKKPKKNNGYYEVYFVGDNKNAIIGQELVLTFIPANETGPDNEKIQENRILYGKSYLRPYKVGWWEIYQKNTISEVDLDIEAIENGDISTLVGKWRNGRGKELIINSDGTTGDGNSIEVIKDSSKKSSVPYVSLQSGHTSAAIGLFKIGFKNPMGDQSDSSRPRLIITQSAGNYDEDFYYYRVEASVSH
;
A
#
# COMPACT_ATOMS: atom_id res chain seq x y z
N MET A 1 -16.15 -8.48 -36.37
CA MET A 1 -15.77 -9.54 -35.41
C MET A 1 -14.60 -10.44 -35.88
N LYS A 2 -13.45 -9.89 -36.34
CA LYS A 2 -12.28 -10.72 -36.72
C LYS A 2 -10.89 -10.13 -36.36
N LYS A 3 -10.81 -9.03 -35.60
CA LYS A 3 -9.51 -8.41 -35.21
C LYS A 3 -8.92 -8.97 -33.90
N ASN A 4 -9.73 -9.48 -32.98
CA ASN A 4 -9.24 -9.92 -31.65
C ASN A 4 -8.60 -11.33 -31.69
N ALA A 5 -8.97 -12.16 -32.67
CA ALA A 5 -8.38 -13.50 -32.82
C ALA A 5 -6.93 -13.46 -33.33
N ILE A 6 -6.57 -12.43 -34.12
CA ILE A 6 -5.22 -12.27 -34.68
C ILE A 6 -4.24 -11.76 -33.60
N LEU A 7 -4.71 -10.90 -32.69
CA LEU A 7 -3.91 -10.43 -31.56
C LEU A 7 -3.65 -11.54 -30.53
N TYR A 8 -4.65 -12.39 -30.27
CA TYR A 8 -4.51 -13.55 -29.37
C TYR A 8 -3.53 -14.60 -29.93
N LEU A 9 -3.55 -14.87 -31.24
CA LEU A 9 -2.56 -15.77 -31.85
C LEU A 9 -1.14 -15.19 -31.80
N GLY A 10 -0.98 -13.87 -31.96
CA GLY A 10 0.32 -13.20 -31.92
C GLY A 10 0.99 -13.25 -30.54
N VAL A 11 0.22 -13.12 -29.46
CA VAL A 11 0.73 -13.16 -28.07
C VAL A 11 1.11 -14.59 -27.66
N VAL A 12 0.32 -15.59 -28.08
CA VAL A 12 0.64 -17.01 -27.83
C VAL A 12 1.89 -17.45 -28.63
N LEU A 13 2.07 -16.94 -29.85
CA LEU A 13 3.28 -17.22 -30.64
C LEU A 13 4.54 -16.59 -30.02
N LEU A 14 4.44 -15.36 -29.48
CA LEU A 14 5.54 -14.67 -28.82
C LEU A 14 5.98 -15.36 -27.51
N LEU A 15 5.04 -15.89 -26.73
CA LEU A 15 5.32 -16.70 -25.54
C LEU A 15 5.98 -18.04 -25.89
N ALA A 16 5.53 -18.69 -26.97
CA ALA A 16 6.15 -19.93 -27.47
C ALA A 16 7.58 -19.69 -28.01
N ILE A 17 7.83 -18.55 -28.66
CA ILE A 17 9.17 -18.17 -29.14
C ILE A 17 10.11 -17.86 -27.96
N PHE A 18 9.63 -17.22 -26.89
CA PHE A 18 10.44 -16.96 -25.69
C PHE A 18 10.82 -18.25 -24.95
N LEU A 19 9.91 -19.24 -24.91
CA LEU A 19 10.16 -20.60 -24.41
C LEU A 19 11.16 -21.38 -25.30
N LEU A 20 11.08 -21.24 -26.63
CA LEU A 20 12.03 -21.87 -27.56
C LEU A 20 13.43 -21.23 -27.51
N PHE A 21 13.53 -19.92 -27.28
CA PHE A 21 14.82 -19.22 -27.21
C PHE A 21 15.59 -19.56 -25.92
N SER A 22 14.87 -19.79 -24.82
CA SER A 22 15.46 -20.26 -23.56
C SER A 22 15.92 -21.73 -23.63
N LEU A 23 15.33 -22.54 -24.52
CA LEU A 23 15.79 -23.91 -24.83
C LEU A 23 17.06 -23.96 -25.69
N PHE A 24 17.35 -22.93 -26.50
CA PHE A 24 18.51 -22.95 -27.42
C PHE A 24 19.84 -22.57 -26.74
N ILE A 25 19.80 -21.76 -25.69
CA ILE A 25 21.02 -21.33 -24.96
C ILE A 25 21.58 -22.45 -24.08
N ASN A 26 20.76 -23.45 -23.71
CA ASN A 26 21.13 -24.49 -22.75
C ASN A 26 21.53 -25.85 -23.36
N ARG A 27 21.64 -25.96 -24.69
CA ARG A 27 21.96 -27.24 -25.34
C ARG A 27 23.47 -27.42 -25.50
N LYS A 28 24.15 -27.89 -24.43
CA LYS A 28 25.39 -28.68 -24.61
C LYS A 28 25.01 -30.10 -24.98
N GLU A 29 25.67 -30.61 -26.01
CA GLU A 29 25.46 -31.92 -26.64
C GLU A 29 25.41 -33.08 -25.63
N SER A 30 24.42 -33.94 -25.78
CA SER A 30 24.56 -35.36 -25.47
C SER A 30 23.69 -36.19 -26.42
N LYS A 31 24.28 -37.30 -26.87
CA LYS A 31 23.90 -38.11 -28.03
C LYS A 31 22.65 -38.96 -27.84
N HIS A 32 22.06 -39.30 -28.99
CA HIS A 32 20.94 -40.21 -29.21
C HIS A 32 21.06 -41.58 -28.52
N GLN A 33 19.95 -42.02 -27.91
CA GLN A 33 19.55 -43.42 -27.91
C GLN A 33 18.05 -43.52 -28.24
N GLU A 34 17.77 -44.31 -29.27
CA GLU A 34 16.46 -44.68 -29.79
C GLU A 34 15.86 -45.78 -28.90
N VAL A 35 14.52 -45.84 -28.78
CA VAL A 35 13.65 -47.04 -28.92
C VAL A 35 12.34 -46.96 -28.11
N GLN A 36 11.25 -47.02 -28.90
CA GLN A 36 9.91 -47.61 -28.71
C GLN A 36 8.84 -47.03 -27.75
N SER A 37 7.79 -46.55 -28.42
CA SER A 37 6.41 -46.32 -27.96
C SER A 37 5.66 -47.61 -27.63
N THR A 38 5.03 -47.70 -26.46
CA THR A 38 3.63 -48.13 -26.17
C THR A 38 3.51 -48.12 -24.64
N THR A 39 2.59 -47.41 -23.99
CA THR A 39 1.16 -47.73 -23.88
C THR A 39 0.53 -46.61 -23.04
N THR A 40 -0.70 -46.21 -23.38
CA THR A 40 -1.53 -45.29 -22.60
C THR A 40 -1.83 -45.87 -21.22
N GLU A 41 -1.12 -45.41 -20.18
CA GLU A 41 -1.56 -45.51 -18.79
C GLU A 41 -1.91 -44.11 -18.28
N VAL A 42 -3.20 -43.91 -18.03
CA VAL A 42 -3.69 -42.81 -17.20
C VAL A 42 -3.31 -43.15 -15.76
N ILE A 43 -2.20 -42.60 -15.30
CA ILE A 43 -1.76 -42.72 -13.90
C ILE A 43 -2.43 -41.60 -13.09
N LYS A 44 -3.19 -42.03 -12.08
CA LYS A 44 -3.76 -41.19 -11.02
C LYS A 44 -2.67 -40.38 -10.32
N SER A 45 -2.90 -39.07 -10.20
CA SER A 45 -2.35 -38.14 -9.19
C SER A 45 -1.21 -38.67 -8.30
N ASP A 46 0.03 -38.62 -8.79
CA ASP A 46 1.18 -38.53 -7.90
C ASP A 46 1.18 -37.11 -7.31
N PHE A 47 0.64 -37.01 -6.10
CA PHE A 47 0.52 -35.78 -5.32
C PHE A 47 1.93 -35.31 -4.94
N GLU A 48 2.56 -34.47 -5.76
CA GLU A 48 3.74 -33.73 -5.33
C GLU A 48 3.34 -32.84 -4.16
N ASP A 49 4.00 -33.05 -3.01
CA ASP A 49 3.71 -32.27 -1.82
C ASP A 49 4.35 -30.89 -1.96
N ILE A 50 3.51 -29.90 -2.28
CA ILE A 50 3.90 -28.49 -2.36
C ILE A 50 3.61 -27.74 -1.05
N SER A 51 3.28 -28.44 0.03
CA SER A 51 3.10 -27.79 1.33
C SER A 51 4.40 -27.18 1.83
N GLY A 52 4.29 -26.02 2.49
CA GLY A 52 5.44 -25.33 3.02
C GLY A 52 5.29 -23.82 2.97
N ASP A 53 6.38 -23.16 3.39
CA ASP A 53 6.49 -21.71 3.40
C ASP A 53 7.22 -21.23 2.15
N TYR A 54 6.71 -20.13 1.61
CA TYR A 54 7.19 -19.47 0.43
C TYR A 54 7.38 -17.99 0.71
N ILE A 55 8.28 -17.37 -0.04
CA ILE A 55 8.63 -15.97 0.12
C ILE A 55 8.55 -15.25 -1.22
N SER A 56 8.06 -14.02 -1.23
CA SER A 56 8.07 -13.18 -2.43
C SER A 56 9.40 -12.43 -2.58
N SER A 57 9.56 -11.73 -3.70
CA SER A 57 10.73 -10.86 -3.91
C SER A 57 10.81 -9.70 -2.90
N THR A 58 9.66 -9.28 -2.37
CA THR A 58 9.48 -8.26 -1.34
C THR A 58 9.49 -8.84 0.08
N GLY A 59 9.68 -10.15 0.23
CA GLY A 59 9.80 -10.82 1.53
C GLY A 59 8.47 -11.15 2.20
N GLU A 60 7.35 -10.90 1.54
CA GLU A 60 6.04 -11.36 1.99
C GLU A 60 6.05 -12.88 2.07
N LYS A 61 5.37 -13.41 3.08
CA LYS A 61 5.30 -14.85 3.32
C LYS A 61 3.97 -15.38 2.81
N ALA A 62 4.04 -16.51 2.13
CA ALA A 62 2.89 -17.33 1.81
C ALA A 62 3.09 -18.73 2.39
N THR A 63 2.02 -19.35 2.87
CA THR A 63 2.04 -20.74 3.30
C THR A 63 1.07 -21.52 2.43
N VAL A 64 1.55 -22.64 1.87
CA VAL A 64 0.70 -23.61 1.17
C VAL A 64 0.46 -24.79 2.09
N ALA A 65 -0.80 -25.15 2.25
CA ALA A 65 -1.23 -26.30 3.05
C ALA A 65 -2.15 -27.20 2.23
N LYS A 66 -2.07 -28.50 2.51
CA LYS A 66 -2.97 -29.49 1.92
C LYS A 66 -4.39 -29.28 2.44
N ASN A 67 -5.37 -29.21 1.53
CA ASN A 67 -6.79 -29.05 1.84
C ASN A 67 -7.58 -30.16 1.12
N ASN A 68 -7.68 -31.33 1.76
CA ASN A 68 -8.25 -32.56 1.17
C ASN A 68 -7.52 -32.99 -0.12
N GLN A 69 -8.23 -32.98 -1.26
CA GLN A 69 -7.69 -33.28 -2.60
C GLN A 69 -7.17 -32.04 -3.33
N ASN A 70 -7.20 -30.88 -2.68
CA ASN A 70 -6.78 -29.59 -3.20
C ASN A 70 -5.71 -28.98 -2.27
N TRP A 71 -5.32 -27.75 -2.59
CA TRP A 71 -4.35 -26.95 -1.86
C TRP A 71 -4.99 -25.62 -1.47
N ARG A 72 -4.52 -25.08 -0.35
CA ARG A 72 -4.80 -23.70 0.06
C ARG A 72 -3.49 -22.94 0.15
N ILE A 73 -3.41 -21.80 -0.50
CA ILE A 73 -2.37 -20.80 -0.26
C ILE A 73 -2.94 -19.68 0.59
N SER A 74 -2.20 -19.26 1.61
CA SER A 74 -2.53 -18.13 2.48
C SER A 74 -1.37 -17.15 2.49
N TYR A 75 -1.63 -15.86 2.30
CA TYR A 75 -0.63 -14.80 2.30
C TYR A 75 -1.25 -13.49 2.79
N ASN A 76 -0.41 -12.56 3.23
CA ASN A 76 -0.87 -11.26 3.71
C ASN A 76 -0.66 -10.20 2.63
N THR A 77 -1.61 -9.28 2.56
CA THR A 77 -1.53 -8.05 1.77
C THR A 77 -1.70 -6.86 2.72
N ASP A 78 -1.47 -5.65 2.24
CA ASP A 78 -1.75 -4.42 2.99
C ASP A 78 -3.24 -4.31 3.42
N GLU A 79 -4.15 -4.96 2.69
CA GLU A 79 -5.59 -5.00 2.95
C GLU A 79 -6.01 -6.13 3.90
N GLY A 80 -5.06 -6.97 4.33
CA GLY A 80 -5.28 -8.06 5.27
C GLY A 80 -4.92 -9.44 4.70
N ASN A 81 -5.35 -10.47 5.43
CA ASN A 81 -5.02 -11.87 5.12
C ASN A 81 -5.88 -12.36 3.96
N VAL A 82 -5.24 -12.79 2.88
CA VAL A 82 -5.87 -13.37 1.69
C VAL A 82 -5.56 -14.87 1.66
N PHE A 83 -6.54 -15.68 1.27
CA PHE A 83 -6.31 -17.08 0.98
C PHE A 83 -7.05 -17.49 -0.28
N GLY A 84 -6.67 -18.63 -0.86
CA GLY A 84 -7.45 -19.23 -1.94
C GLY A 84 -7.19 -20.70 -2.10
N ASP A 85 -8.22 -21.41 -2.55
CA ASP A 85 -8.17 -22.84 -2.81
C ASP A 85 -7.94 -23.10 -4.30
N PHE A 86 -7.09 -24.08 -4.60
CA PHE A 86 -6.77 -24.48 -5.96
C PHE A 86 -6.47 -25.98 -6.07
N SER A 87 -6.64 -26.50 -7.28
CA SER A 87 -6.19 -27.85 -7.65
C SER A 87 -4.92 -27.77 -8.50
N THR A 88 -4.20 -28.88 -8.62
CA THR A 88 -3.04 -28.99 -9.52
C THR A 88 -3.36 -29.92 -10.69
N ASP A 89 -3.02 -29.48 -11.90
CA ASP A 89 -3.06 -30.28 -13.13
C ASP A 89 -1.64 -30.37 -13.70
N TRP A 90 -0.88 -31.36 -13.23
CA TRP A 90 0.57 -31.45 -13.46
C TRP A 90 0.90 -31.87 -14.90
N LYS A 91 1.80 -31.10 -15.51
CA LYS A 91 2.47 -31.40 -16.78
C LYS A 91 3.96 -31.60 -16.53
N LYS A 92 4.51 -32.70 -17.04
CA LYS A 92 5.94 -33.03 -16.93
C LYS A 92 6.69 -32.56 -18.18
N ASP A 93 7.81 -31.89 -17.98
CA ASP A 93 8.77 -31.53 -19.03
C ASP A 93 10.19 -31.78 -18.52
N GLY A 94 10.82 -32.86 -19.00
CA GLY A 94 12.07 -33.36 -18.43
C GLY A 94 11.95 -33.65 -16.92
N ASN A 95 12.84 -33.06 -16.13
CA ASN A 95 12.82 -33.16 -14.66
C ASN A 95 11.95 -32.09 -13.99
N ASN A 96 11.30 -31.23 -14.76
CA ASN A 96 10.44 -30.17 -14.24
C ASN A 96 8.97 -30.59 -14.31
N ARG A 97 8.17 -30.07 -13.39
CA ARG A 97 6.72 -30.20 -13.39
C ARG A 97 6.07 -28.84 -13.28
N SER A 98 4.99 -28.63 -14.02
CA SER A 98 4.24 -27.38 -13.99
C SER A 98 2.75 -27.63 -13.90
N SER A 99 2.01 -26.73 -13.26
CA SER A 99 0.55 -26.75 -13.19
C SER A 99 0.04 -25.34 -13.38
N VAL A 100 -1.04 -25.17 -14.15
CA VAL A 100 -1.73 -23.87 -14.31
C VAL A 100 -3.22 -24.12 -14.18
N THR A 101 -3.83 -23.55 -13.15
CA THR A 101 -5.24 -23.77 -12.82
C THR A 101 -5.92 -22.47 -12.37
N GLU A 102 -7.25 -22.49 -12.33
CA GLU A 102 -8.03 -21.36 -11.83
C GLU A 102 -7.83 -21.20 -10.31
N PHE A 103 -7.79 -19.96 -9.83
CA PHE A 103 -7.55 -19.64 -8.42
C PHE A 103 -8.78 -18.98 -7.79
N ASN A 104 -9.38 -19.63 -6.80
CA ASN A 104 -10.53 -19.09 -6.10
C ASN A 104 -10.07 -18.30 -4.87
N LYS A 105 -9.96 -16.97 -5.00
CA LYS A 105 -9.60 -16.09 -3.88
C LYS A 105 -10.73 -15.96 -2.87
N SER A 106 -10.36 -15.73 -1.61
CA SER A 106 -11.27 -15.52 -0.47
C SER A 106 -12.12 -14.26 -0.58
N ASP A 107 -11.64 -13.25 -1.32
CA ASP A 107 -12.35 -12.00 -1.62
C ASP A 107 -13.43 -12.17 -2.72
N GLY A 108 -13.54 -13.37 -3.31
CA GLY A 108 -14.49 -13.67 -4.38
C GLY A 108 -14.00 -13.37 -5.79
N ASN A 109 -12.78 -12.85 -5.97
CA ASN A 109 -12.18 -12.60 -7.27
C ASN A 109 -11.79 -13.93 -7.95
N LYS A 110 -12.20 -14.10 -9.21
CA LYS A 110 -11.99 -15.31 -10.03
C LYS A 110 -11.16 -15.07 -11.29
N ASP A 111 -10.66 -13.86 -11.48
CA ASP A 111 -9.88 -13.52 -12.68
C ASP A 111 -8.43 -13.99 -12.58
N PHE A 112 -8.00 -14.38 -11.38
CA PHE A 112 -6.66 -14.88 -11.12
C PHE A 112 -6.52 -16.36 -11.48
N LYS A 113 -5.36 -16.69 -12.06
CA LYS A 113 -4.86 -18.06 -12.21
C LYS A 113 -3.67 -18.28 -11.31
N ILE A 114 -3.51 -19.51 -10.86
CA ILE A 114 -2.32 -19.96 -10.14
C ILE A 114 -1.48 -20.84 -11.06
N SER A 115 -0.21 -20.49 -11.17
CA SER A 115 0.80 -21.26 -11.89
C SER A 115 1.84 -21.76 -10.89
N ILE A 116 2.20 -23.03 -10.99
CA ILE A 116 3.19 -23.66 -10.12
C ILE A 116 4.23 -24.31 -11.01
N LEU A 117 5.50 -24.07 -10.70
CA LEU A 117 6.65 -24.70 -11.31
C LEU A 117 7.49 -25.35 -10.22
N VAL A 118 7.76 -26.64 -10.35
CA VAL A 118 8.69 -27.39 -9.49
C VAL A 118 9.83 -27.86 -10.38
N ASN A 119 11.05 -27.45 -10.05
CA ASN A 119 12.23 -27.89 -10.80
C ASN A 119 12.82 -29.19 -10.24
N ASN A 120 13.50 -29.91 -11.13
CA ASN A 120 14.43 -30.98 -10.79
C ASN A 120 13.93 -31.98 -9.72
N VAL A 121 12.71 -32.50 -9.92
CA VAL A 121 11.94 -33.29 -8.94
C VAL A 121 12.68 -34.57 -8.48
N ASP A 122 13.65 -35.05 -9.26
CA ASP A 122 14.41 -36.27 -8.96
C ASP A 122 15.63 -36.03 -8.03
N ASP A 123 15.99 -34.77 -7.74
CA ASP A 123 17.06 -34.40 -6.80
C ASP A 123 16.51 -33.51 -5.67
N SER A 124 16.10 -34.16 -4.58
CA SER A 124 15.48 -33.52 -3.41
C SER A 124 16.37 -32.47 -2.71
N SER A 125 17.67 -32.43 -2.99
CA SER A 125 18.59 -31.47 -2.38
C SER A 125 18.48 -30.05 -2.96
N ASN A 126 17.84 -29.88 -4.12
CA ASN A 126 17.79 -28.59 -4.84
C ASN A 126 16.41 -28.23 -5.41
N ILE A 127 15.34 -28.86 -4.93
CA ILE A 127 13.97 -28.57 -5.39
C ILE A 127 13.63 -27.10 -5.07
N LEU A 128 13.28 -26.37 -6.12
CA LEU A 128 12.74 -25.03 -6.12
C LEU A 128 11.31 -25.12 -6.63
N THR A 129 10.39 -24.62 -5.80
CA THR A 129 8.99 -24.44 -6.17
C THR A 129 8.71 -22.95 -6.30
N VAL A 130 8.17 -22.55 -7.44
CA VAL A 130 7.74 -21.18 -7.74
C VAL A 130 6.24 -21.18 -7.95
N ILE A 131 5.55 -20.26 -7.27
CA ILE A 131 4.11 -20.06 -7.34
C ILE A 131 3.87 -18.65 -7.86
N THR A 132 3.07 -18.54 -8.92
CA THR A 132 2.67 -17.27 -9.53
C THR A 132 1.16 -17.14 -9.50
N LEU A 133 0.65 -16.03 -8.97
CA LEU A 133 -0.76 -15.64 -9.03
C LEU A 133 -0.87 -14.48 -10.02
N SER A 134 -1.68 -14.59 -11.07
CA SER A 134 -1.79 -13.56 -12.11
C SER A 134 -3.16 -13.53 -12.76
N ASP A 135 -3.68 -12.35 -13.05
CA ASP A 135 -4.87 -12.09 -13.87
C ASP A 135 -4.51 -11.77 -15.35
N GLY A 136 -3.23 -11.88 -15.71
CA GLY A 136 -2.69 -11.50 -17.02
C GLY A 136 -2.19 -10.05 -17.09
N ASN A 137 -2.43 -9.23 -16.06
CA ASN A 137 -1.79 -7.93 -15.89
C ASN A 137 -0.50 -8.09 -15.07
N LYS A 138 0.63 -7.67 -15.66
CA LYS A 138 1.95 -7.74 -14.99
C LYS A 138 2.01 -6.99 -13.66
N ASN A 139 1.23 -5.92 -13.51
CA ASN A 139 1.22 -5.12 -12.28
C ASN A 139 0.45 -5.81 -11.14
N HIS A 140 -0.33 -6.84 -11.45
CA HIS A 140 -1.14 -7.60 -10.48
C HIS A 140 -0.56 -9.00 -10.25
N GLU A 141 0.66 -9.26 -10.72
CA GLU A 141 1.31 -10.56 -10.57
C GLU A 141 2.00 -10.68 -9.21
N MET A 142 1.72 -11.76 -8.49
CA MET A 142 2.41 -12.12 -7.26
C MET A 142 3.22 -13.39 -7.47
N VAL A 143 4.51 -13.34 -7.13
CA VAL A 143 5.43 -14.48 -7.29
C VAL A 143 6.03 -14.84 -5.93
N PHE A 144 5.85 -16.09 -5.53
CA PHE A 144 6.41 -16.69 -4.32
C PHE A 144 7.34 -17.85 -4.69
N ALA A 145 8.45 -18.02 -3.97
CA ALA A 145 9.38 -19.11 -4.16
C ALA A 145 9.73 -19.80 -2.84
N SER A 146 10.03 -21.10 -2.90
CA SER A 146 10.45 -21.88 -1.72
C SER A 146 11.84 -21.47 -1.19
N ARG A 147 12.60 -20.67 -1.94
CA ARG A 147 13.94 -20.19 -1.58
C ARG A 147 14.13 -18.71 -1.90
N THR A 148 14.76 -17.98 -0.99
CA THR A 148 15.04 -16.53 -1.15
C THR A 148 16.06 -16.20 -2.23
N ASP A 149 16.96 -17.13 -2.55
CA ASP A 149 18.00 -16.93 -3.55
C ASP A 149 17.48 -16.91 -4.98
N TYR A 150 16.27 -17.42 -5.23
CA TYR A 150 15.55 -17.26 -6.49
C TYR A 150 15.45 -15.78 -6.92
N PHE A 151 15.24 -14.87 -5.96
CA PHE A 151 15.12 -13.44 -6.22
C PHE A 151 16.45 -12.67 -6.11
N LYS A 152 17.57 -13.31 -5.75
CA LYS A 152 18.86 -12.60 -5.65
C LYS A 152 19.34 -12.12 -7.03
N ASN A 153 19.18 -12.95 -8.06
CA ASN A 153 19.59 -12.61 -9.42
C ASN A 153 18.77 -11.45 -10.01
N SER A 154 17.50 -11.28 -9.61
CA SER A 154 16.68 -10.17 -10.11
C SER A 154 17.09 -8.82 -9.51
N LYS A 155 17.57 -8.78 -8.25
CA LYS A 155 18.04 -7.55 -7.59
C LYS A 155 19.34 -7.01 -8.19
N ASP A 156 20.29 -7.87 -8.53
CA ASP A 156 21.58 -7.47 -9.09
C ASP A 156 21.49 -7.03 -10.57
N ASN A 157 20.36 -7.27 -11.25
CA ASN A 157 20.13 -6.78 -12.62
C ASN A 157 20.19 -5.25 -12.73
N ILE A 158 20.04 -4.53 -11.62
CA ILE A 158 20.26 -3.08 -11.54
C ILE A 158 21.68 -2.72 -11.99
N LEU A 159 22.69 -3.54 -11.70
CA LEU A 159 24.08 -3.33 -12.15
C LEU A 159 24.23 -3.39 -13.69
N GLN A 160 23.26 -4.00 -14.37
CA GLN A 160 23.18 -4.08 -15.82
C GLN A 160 22.29 -2.95 -16.40
N GLY A 161 21.80 -2.04 -15.55
CA GLY A 161 20.89 -0.96 -15.94
C GLY A 161 19.44 -1.41 -16.12
N ASP A 162 19.07 -2.60 -15.64
CA ASP A 162 17.68 -3.04 -15.61
C ASP A 162 17.00 -2.62 -14.31
N LEU A 163 16.09 -1.65 -14.40
CA LEU A 163 15.35 -1.09 -13.27
C LEU A 163 13.93 -1.67 -13.17
N SER A 164 13.65 -2.81 -13.80
CA SER A 164 12.29 -3.39 -13.84
C SER A 164 11.71 -3.64 -12.45
N ALA A 165 12.54 -4.02 -11.47
CA ALA A 165 12.10 -4.20 -10.09
C ALA A 165 11.62 -2.90 -9.41
N PHE A 166 11.96 -1.74 -9.97
CA PHE A 166 11.62 -0.42 -9.45
C PHE A 166 10.68 0.35 -10.39
N GLU A 167 10.17 -0.27 -11.45
CA GLU A 167 9.17 0.38 -12.30
C GLU A 167 7.89 0.65 -11.51
N GLY A 168 7.40 1.89 -11.55
CA GLY A 168 6.23 2.29 -10.78
C GLY A 168 6.22 3.75 -10.39
N THR A 169 5.10 4.15 -9.78
CA THR A 169 4.91 5.46 -9.14
C THR A 169 5.33 5.35 -7.68
N TYR A 170 5.86 6.45 -7.14
CA TYR A 170 6.39 6.51 -5.78
C TYR A 170 5.82 7.71 -5.03
N SER A 171 5.81 7.61 -3.70
CA SER A 171 5.31 8.64 -2.79
C SER A 171 6.11 8.65 -1.50
N ASN A 172 5.79 9.58 -0.59
CA ASN A 172 6.22 9.56 0.80
C ASN A 172 5.22 10.30 1.69
N ASP A 173 5.31 10.04 2.99
CA ASP A 173 4.37 10.60 3.98
C ASP A 173 4.38 12.13 4.01
N TYR A 174 5.52 12.75 3.70
CA TYR A 174 5.64 14.21 3.67
C TYR A 174 4.81 14.82 2.53
N LEU A 175 4.89 14.25 1.33
CA LEU A 175 4.12 14.70 0.16
C LEU A 175 2.63 14.41 0.35
N GLU A 176 2.28 13.19 0.80
CA GLU A 176 0.90 12.78 1.06
C GLU A 176 0.24 13.70 2.09
N LYS A 177 0.93 13.97 3.21
CA LYS A 177 0.47 14.88 4.24
C LYS A 177 0.31 16.31 3.73
N ALA A 178 1.27 16.83 2.96
CA ALA A 178 1.17 18.18 2.40
C ALA A 178 -0.03 18.33 1.44
N ILE A 179 -0.31 17.29 0.64
CA ILE A 179 -1.50 17.26 -0.23
C ILE A 179 -2.77 17.25 0.63
N ALA A 180 -2.84 16.40 1.65
CA ALA A 180 -3.99 16.33 2.55
C ALA A 180 -4.25 17.66 3.28
N GLU A 181 -3.21 18.28 3.84
CA GLU A 181 -3.27 19.58 4.54
C GLU A 181 -3.72 20.73 3.62
N SER A 182 -3.52 20.59 2.30
CA SER A 182 -4.04 21.53 1.30
C SER A 182 -5.52 21.33 0.95
N ASN A 183 -6.23 20.43 1.65
CA ASN A 183 -7.54 19.93 1.24
C ASN A 183 -7.53 19.35 -0.19
N PHE A 184 -6.46 18.65 -0.56
CA PHE A 184 -6.29 18.04 -1.89
C PHE A 184 -6.35 19.05 -3.05
N THR A 185 -5.85 20.28 -2.84
CA THR A 185 -5.77 21.32 -3.88
C THR A 185 -4.33 21.68 -4.28
N LEU A 186 -3.34 21.01 -3.67
CA LEU A 186 -1.93 21.29 -3.91
C LEU A 186 -1.57 21.14 -5.41
N TYR A 187 -0.63 21.95 -5.88
CA TYR A 187 -0.16 21.95 -7.26
C TYR A 187 -1.23 22.21 -8.33
N GLY A 188 -2.40 22.74 -7.96
CA GLY A 188 -3.45 23.14 -8.89
C GLY A 188 -4.36 22.01 -9.37
N TYR A 189 -4.35 20.87 -8.68
CA TYR A 189 -5.28 19.76 -8.92
C TYR A 189 -6.57 19.93 -8.13
N SER A 190 -7.66 19.30 -8.58
CA SER A 190 -8.86 19.16 -7.76
C SER A 190 -8.75 17.93 -6.84
N PRO A 191 -9.55 17.83 -5.77
CA PRO A 191 -9.61 16.63 -4.95
C PRO A 191 -9.89 15.36 -5.77
N GLU A 192 -10.78 15.44 -6.76
CA GLU A 192 -11.12 14.32 -7.65
C GLU A 192 -9.91 13.85 -8.48
N ASP A 193 -9.02 14.76 -8.88
CA ASP A 193 -7.80 14.37 -9.60
C ASP A 193 -6.89 13.50 -8.73
N TYR A 194 -6.83 13.76 -7.42
CA TYR A 194 -6.10 12.93 -6.46
C TYR A 194 -6.80 11.59 -6.22
N PHE A 195 -8.12 11.59 -6.05
CA PHE A 195 -8.89 10.39 -5.74
C PHE A 195 -9.00 9.42 -6.93
N GLU A 196 -8.89 9.93 -8.15
CA GLU A 196 -8.94 9.14 -9.38
C GLU A 196 -7.56 8.90 -10.02
N ASP A 197 -6.47 9.15 -9.27
CA ASP A 197 -5.09 8.94 -9.72
C ASP A 197 -4.72 9.66 -11.04
N LYS A 198 -5.29 10.85 -11.28
CA LYS A 198 -5.06 11.66 -12.49
C LYS A 198 -3.88 12.62 -12.38
N THR A 199 -3.26 12.73 -11.20
CA THR A 199 -2.18 13.69 -10.96
C THR A 199 -0.83 13.22 -11.51
N SER A 200 0.05 14.16 -11.85
CA SER A 200 1.46 13.88 -12.19
C SER A 200 2.45 14.35 -11.12
N VAL A 201 1.98 14.57 -9.88
CA VAL A 201 2.78 15.12 -8.78
C VAL A 201 3.71 14.11 -8.12
N PHE A 202 3.45 12.82 -8.34
CA PHE A 202 4.20 11.73 -7.75
C PHE A 202 5.40 11.34 -8.63
N PRO A 203 6.59 11.12 -8.04
CA PRO A 203 7.74 10.60 -8.77
C PRO A 203 7.45 9.24 -9.42
N LYS A 204 8.10 8.95 -10.55
CA LYS A 204 7.84 7.71 -11.30
C LYS A 204 9.10 7.21 -12.00
N ILE A 205 9.34 5.90 -11.93
CA ILE A 205 10.29 5.19 -12.78
C ILE A 205 9.49 4.45 -13.85
N SER A 206 9.86 4.59 -15.11
CA SER A 206 9.19 3.90 -16.21
C SER A 206 10.12 3.60 -17.37
N LYS A 207 9.80 2.57 -18.16
CA LYS A 207 10.52 2.26 -19.39
C LYS A 207 9.79 2.79 -20.61
N GLN A 208 10.42 3.68 -21.37
CA GLN A 208 9.89 4.23 -22.61
C GLN A 208 10.94 4.12 -23.72
N GLU A 209 10.56 3.58 -24.87
CA GLU A 209 11.44 3.44 -26.04
C GLU A 209 12.79 2.76 -25.73
N GLY A 210 12.80 1.79 -24.80
CA GLY A 210 14.03 1.09 -24.40
C GLY A 210 14.98 1.91 -23.50
N ASN A 211 14.54 3.05 -22.99
CA ASN A 211 15.23 3.86 -22.00
C ASN A 211 14.44 3.90 -20.68
N TRP A 212 15.16 3.87 -19.57
CA TRP A 212 14.57 4.12 -18.26
C TRP A 212 14.48 5.62 -18.03
N LEU A 213 13.30 6.08 -17.62
CA LEU A 213 13.01 7.47 -17.30
C LEU A 213 12.63 7.59 -15.83
N PHE A 214 13.15 8.65 -15.19
CA PHE A 214 12.72 9.11 -13.89
C PHE A 214 12.00 10.44 -14.05
N TRP A 215 10.73 10.47 -13.64
CA TRP A 215 9.93 11.67 -13.47
C TRP A 215 9.98 12.10 -12.02
N SER A 216 10.30 13.37 -11.76
CA SER A 216 10.48 13.91 -10.41
C SER A 216 9.17 14.32 -9.71
N GLY A 217 8.02 14.12 -10.34
CA GLY A 217 6.73 14.50 -9.78
C GLY A 217 6.44 15.99 -9.94
N SER A 218 6.10 16.66 -8.83
CA SER A 218 5.65 18.07 -8.79
C SER A 218 6.62 19.09 -9.39
N THR A 219 7.92 18.79 -9.46
CA THR A 219 8.92 19.66 -10.11
C THR A 219 8.96 19.53 -11.64
N HIS A 220 8.21 18.57 -12.20
CA HIS A 220 8.09 18.32 -13.63
C HIS A 220 9.43 18.14 -14.36
N ALA A 221 10.44 17.64 -13.66
CA ALA A 221 11.76 17.34 -14.22
C ALA A 221 11.82 15.87 -14.66
N GLN A 222 12.28 15.66 -15.89
CA GLN A 222 12.45 14.34 -16.47
C GLN A 222 13.94 14.06 -16.63
N PHE A 223 14.34 12.87 -16.20
CA PHE A 223 15.69 12.37 -16.35
C PHE A 223 15.67 11.03 -17.06
N LYS A 224 16.70 10.75 -17.87
CA LYS A 224 16.90 9.45 -18.51
C LYS A 224 18.11 8.75 -17.90
N LEU A 225 18.07 7.43 -17.83
CA LEU A 225 19.19 6.63 -17.35
C LEU A 225 20.45 6.91 -18.19
N ASP A 226 21.54 7.23 -17.51
CA ASP A 226 22.84 7.40 -18.13
C ASP A 226 23.50 6.04 -18.37
N LYS A 227 23.28 5.49 -19.58
CA LYS A 227 23.87 4.22 -20.02
C LYS A 227 25.40 4.25 -20.12
N SER A 228 26.03 5.43 -20.07
CA SER A 228 27.50 5.54 -20.07
C SER A 228 28.12 5.22 -18.71
N LYS A 229 27.32 5.26 -17.62
CA LYS A 229 27.76 5.00 -16.25
C LYS A 229 27.15 3.72 -15.72
N LYS A 230 28.01 2.82 -15.26
CA LYS A 230 27.57 1.61 -14.58
C LYS A 230 27.09 1.95 -13.17
N PRO A 231 25.92 1.44 -12.74
CA PRO A 231 25.49 1.56 -11.36
C PRO A 231 26.51 0.99 -10.38
N LYS A 232 26.58 1.56 -9.18
CA LYS A 232 27.49 1.10 -8.11
C LYS A 232 26.69 0.44 -7.01
N LYS A 233 27.18 -0.69 -6.51
CA LYS A 233 26.60 -1.38 -5.34
C LYS A 233 27.38 -0.99 -4.08
N ASN A 234 26.66 -0.56 -3.05
CA ASN A 234 27.18 -0.29 -1.72
C ASN A 234 26.38 -1.11 -0.72
N ASN A 235 26.99 -2.18 -0.19
CA ASN A 235 26.32 -3.20 0.62
C ASN A 235 25.08 -3.80 -0.08
N GLY A 236 23.88 -3.35 0.30
CA GLY A 236 22.59 -3.86 -0.21
C GLY A 236 21.88 -2.92 -1.19
N TYR A 237 22.35 -1.68 -1.39
CA TYR A 237 21.71 -0.69 -2.26
C TYR A 237 22.60 -0.26 -3.44
N TYR A 238 22.00 0.42 -4.40
CA TYR A 238 22.62 0.76 -5.68
C TYR A 238 22.53 2.25 -5.98
N GLU A 239 23.64 2.87 -6.34
CA GLU A 239 23.66 4.21 -6.93
C GLU A 239 23.48 4.09 -8.44
N VAL A 240 22.43 4.71 -8.96
CA VAL A 240 22.10 4.71 -10.38
C VAL A 240 22.13 6.14 -10.91
N TYR A 241 22.74 6.32 -12.07
CA TYR A 241 23.03 7.62 -12.66
C TYR A 241 22.01 7.96 -13.74
N PHE A 242 21.43 9.14 -13.65
CA PHE A 242 20.51 9.70 -14.63
C PHE A 242 21.02 11.05 -15.12
N VAL A 243 20.55 11.48 -16.28
CA VAL A 243 20.84 12.80 -16.87
C VAL A 243 19.55 13.51 -17.23
N GLY A 244 19.50 14.83 -17.02
CA GLY A 244 18.35 15.65 -17.34
C GLY A 244 17.98 15.55 -18.82
N ASP A 245 16.68 15.38 -19.07
CA ASP A 245 16.11 15.10 -20.39
C ASP A 245 15.07 16.13 -20.82
N ASN A 246 14.72 17.08 -19.93
CA ASN A 246 13.88 18.22 -20.25
C ASN A 246 14.44 19.53 -19.65
N LYS A 247 13.80 20.67 -19.95
CA LYS A 247 14.25 21.99 -19.49
C LYS A 247 14.25 22.11 -17.96
N ASN A 248 13.27 21.51 -17.28
CA ASN A 248 13.15 21.54 -15.83
C ASN A 248 14.25 20.73 -15.13
N ALA A 249 14.75 19.68 -15.77
CA ALA A 249 15.87 18.87 -15.29
C ALA A 249 17.25 19.44 -15.66
N ILE A 250 17.32 20.44 -16.54
CA ILE A 250 18.53 20.93 -17.21
C ILE A 250 19.18 19.82 -18.03
N ILE A 251 19.16 19.94 -19.37
CA ILE A 251 19.65 18.87 -20.25
C ILE A 251 21.12 18.54 -19.96
N GLY A 252 21.39 17.27 -19.67
CA GLY A 252 22.73 16.76 -19.35
C GLY A 252 23.17 16.94 -17.90
N GLN A 253 22.37 17.61 -17.05
CA GLN A 253 22.64 17.68 -15.62
C GLN A 253 22.52 16.29 -15.00
N GLU A 254 23.54 15.89 -14.25
CA GLU A 254 23.55 14.60 -13.57
C GLU A 254 22.61 14.59 -12.36
N LEU A 255 21.88 13.49 -12.22
CA LEU A 255 21.12 13.10 -11.04
C LEU A 255 21.56 11.70 -10.61
N VAL A 256 21.90 11.55 -9.33
CA VAL A 256 22.15 10.23 -8.72
C VAL A 256 20.96 9.87 -7.85
N LEU A 257 20.45 8.67 -8.05
CA LEU A 257 19.38 8.09 -7.24
C LEU A 257 19.91 6.84 -6.54
N THR A 258 19.54 6.66 -5.28
CA THR A 258 19.87 5.42 -4.54
C THR A 258 18.68 4.49 -4.55
N PHE A 259 18.83 3.33 -5.18
CA PHE A 259 17.85 2.27 -5.27
C PHE A 259 18.11 1.25 -4.17
N ILE A 260 17.15 1.09 -3.26
CA ILE A 260 17.26 0.23 -2.08
C ILE A 260 16.22 -0.88 -2.27
N PRO A 261 16.63 -2.11 -2.63
CA PRO A 261 15.66 -3.18 -2.81
C PRO A 261 14.98 -3.54 -1.50
N ALA A 262 13.78 -4.11 -1.61
CA ALA A 262 13.05 -4.68 -0.51
C ALA A 262 13.92 -5.63 0.33
N ASN A 263 13.81 -5.48 1.65
CA ASN A 263 14.57 -6.17 2.67
C ASN A 263 16.09 -5.98 2.60
N GLU A 264 16.58 -4.94 1.93
CA GLU A 264 17.97 -4.53 2.03
C GLU A 264 18.12 -3.37 3.03
N THR A 265 19.30 -3.27 3.63
CA THR A 265 19.64 -2.17 4.53
C THR A 265 20.01 -0.95 3.71
N GLY A 266 19.28 0.16 3.89
CA GLY A 266 19.52 1.43 3.21
C GLY A 266 20.67 2.24 3.82
N PRO A 267 20.99 3.41 3.25
CA PRO A 267 21.96 4.36 3.83
C PRO A 267 21.58 4.87 5.23
N ASP A 268 20.30 4.79 5.57
CA ASP A 268 19.72 5.07 6.89
C ASP A 268 19.94 3.96 7.93
N ASN A 269 20.57 2.84 7.55
CA ASN A 269 20.68 1.61 8.33
C ASN A 269 19.32 0.94 8.65
N GLU A 270 18.25 1.31 7.94
CA GLU A 270 16.94 0.67 8.09
C GLU A 270 16.74 -0.42 7.05
N LYS A 271 16.01 -1.47 7.45
CA LYS A 271 15.63 -2.59 6.60
C LYS A 271 14.12 -2.64 6.49
N ILE A 272 13.59 -2.30 5.32
CA ILE A 272 12.15 -2.19 5.05
C ILE A 272 11.73 -3.21 4.00
N GLN A 273 10.52 -3.74 4.10
CA GLN A 273 10.00 -4.81 3.24
C GLN A 273 9.68 -4.36 1.80
N GLU A 274 9.68 -3.06 1.52
CA GLU A 274 9.38 -2.50 0.20
C GLU A 274 10.63 -1.89 -0.46
N ASN A 275 10.59 -1.77 -1.79
CA ASN A 275 11.61 -1.06 -2.55
C ASN A 275 11.57 0.43 -2.22
N ARG A 276 12.72 1.05 -2.01
CA ARG A 276 12.82 2.48 -1.69
C ARG A 276 13.77 3.19 -2.64
N ILE A 277 13.46 4.44 -2.96
CA ILE A 277 14.34 5.32 -3.74
C ILE A 277 14.71 6.51 -2.87
N LEU A 278 16.01 6.76 -2.67
CA LEU A 278 16.46 8.03 -2.10
C LEU A 278 16.59 9.04 -3.22
N TYR A 279 15.73 10.07 -3.20
CA TYR A 279 15.76 11.20 -4.12
C TYR A 279 16.06 12.48 -3.33
N GLY A 280 17.24 13.07 -3.56
CA GLY A 280 17.73 14.18 -2.74
C GLY A 280 17.92 13.75 -1.29
N LYS A 281 17.08 14.28 -0.38
CA LYS A 281 17.08 13.91 1.05
C LYS A 281 15.83 13.12 1.46
N SER A 282 14.99 12.75 0.50
CA SER A 282 13.69 12.14 0.76
C SER A 282 13.71 10.68 0.31
N TYR A 283 13.36 9.79 1.23
CA TYR A 283 13.05 8.41 0.90
C TYR A 283 11.67 8.34 0.28
N LEU A 284 11.58 7.70 -0.87
CA LEU A 284 10.36 7.42 -1.60
C LEU A 284 10.03 5.94 -1.42
N ARG A 285 8.77 5.64 -1.14
CA ARG A 285 8.18 4.31 -1.10
C ARG A 285 7.23 4.09 -2.29
N PRO A 286 6.91 2.86 -2.68
CA PRO A 286 5.97 2.61 -3.75
C PRO A 286 4.63 3.27 -3.43
N TYR A 287 4.03 3.87 -4.45
CA TYR A 287 2.72 4.50 -4.33
C TYR A 287 1.66 3.47 -3.96
N LYS A 288 0.82 3.80 -2.97
CA LYS A 288 -0.32 2.98 -2.58
C LYS A 288 -1.60 3.66 -3.05
N VAL A 289 -2.38 2.98 -3.89
CA VAL A 289 -3.72 3.44 -4.26
C VAL A 289 -4.55 3.53 -2.98
N GLY A 290 -5.39 4.55 -2.86
CA GLY A 290 -6.18 4.81 -1.66
C GLY A 290 -5.40 5.48 -0.52
N TRP A 291 -4.16 5.94 -0.71
CA TRP A 291 -3.40 6.63 0.34
C TRP A 291 -4.14 7.85 0.91
N TRP A 292 -5.03 8.48 0.14
CA TRP A 292 -5.84 9.62 0.59
C TRP A 292 -6.92 9.21 1.60
N GLU A 293 -7.36 7.96 1.63
CA GLU A 293 -8.43 7.49 2.52
C GLU A 293 -8.04 7.59 3.99
N ILE A 294 -6.76 7.38 4.32
CA ILE A 294 -6.26 7.60 5.69
C ILE A 294 -6.31 9.08 6.08
N TYR A 295 -6.27 10.00 5.12
CA TYR A 295 -6.38 11.43 5.38
C TYR A 295 -7.84 11.93 5.33
N GLN A 296 -8.70 11.26 4.54
CA GLN A 296 -10.14 11.50 4.56
C GLN A 296 -10.77 11.03 5.88
N LYS A 297 -10.35 9.89 6.44
CA LYS A 297 -10.76 9.45 7.79
C LYS A 297 -10.19 10.33 8.91
N ASN A 298 -9.20 11.16 8.61
CA ASN A 298 -8.58 12.10 9.53
C ASN A 298 -8.98 13.56 9.27
N THR A 299 -10.02 13.82 8.46
CA THR A 299 -10.70 15.11 8.61
C THR A 299 -11.21 15.13 10.04
N ILE A 300 -10.90 16.21 10.75
CA ILE A 300 -11.06 16.46 12.18
C ILE A 300 -12.42 16.03 12.77
N SER A 301 -13.42 15.69 11.94
CA SER A 301 -14.80 15.29 12.22
C SER A 301 -15.03 14.07 13.13
N GLU A 302 -14.07 13.16 13.32
CA GLU A 302 -14.23 11.96 14.18
C GLU A 302 -13.09 11.68 15.17
N VAL A 303 -12.08 12.57 15.27
CA VAL A 303 -11.04 12.43 16.31
C VAL A 303 -11.69 12.53 17.68
N ASP A 304 -11.59 11.45 18.45
CA ASP A 304 -12.19 11.34 19.79
C ASP A 304 -11.59 12.35 20.78
N LEU A 305 -12.28 12.58 21.89
CA LEU A 305 -11.81 13.43 22.98
C LEU A 305 -10.76 12.69 23.82
N ASP A 306 -9.55 13.24 23.92
CA ASP A 306 -8.54 12.78 24.87
C ASP A 306 -8.74 13.50 26.22
N ILE A 307 -9.55 12.89 27.08
CA ILE A 307 -9.90 13.48 28.38
C ILE A 307 -8.65 13.66 29.27
N GLU A 308 -7.68 12.74 29.21
CA GLU A 308 -6.48 12.83 30.03
C GLU A 308 -5.58 13.97 29.55
N ALA A 309 -5.40 14.13 28.24
CA ALA A 309 -4.66 15.26 27.67
C ALA A 309 -5.34 16.60 28.01
N ILE A 310 -6.67 16.68 27.85
CA ILE A 310 -7.45 17.89 28.18
C ILE A 310 -7.27 18.27 29.64
N GLU A 311 -7.38 17.33 30.58
CA GLU A 311 -7.21 17.59 32.02
C GLU A 311 -5.79 18.04 32.40
N ASN A 312 -4.80 17.72 31.56
CA ASN A 312 -3.41 18.15 31.69
C ASN A 312 -3.08 19.43 30.91
N GLY A 313 -4.08 20.06 30.27
CA GLY A 313 -3.94 21.35 29.60
C GLY A 313 -3.78 21.28 28.08
N ASP A 314 -3.71 20.08 27.50
CA ASP A 314 -3.70 19.90 26.04
C ASP A 314 -5.13 19.79 25.52
N ILE A 315 -5.64 20.91 25.00
CA ILE A 315 -7.00 21.01 24.46
C ILE A 315 -7.07 20.68 22.97
N SER A 316 -6.02 20.13 22.35
CA SER A 316 -5.96 19.89 20.90
C SER A 316 -7.16 19.10 20.37
N THR A 317 -7.62 18.09 21.11
CA THR A 317 -8.80 17.29 20.74
C THR A 317 -10.13 18.00 21.00
N LEU A 318 -10.17 19.22 21.55
CA LEU A 318 -11.38 20.06 21.64
C LEU A 318 -11.46 21.11 20.52
N VAL A 319 -10.31 21.47 19.95
CA VAL A 319 -10.20 22.51 18.91
C VAL A 319 -11.06 22.16 17.70
N GLY A 320 -11.76 23.16 17.19
CA GLY A 320 -12.57 23.04 15.99
C GLY A 320 -13.96 23.63 16.16
N LYS A 321 -14.79 23.39 15.14
CA LYS A 321 -16.17 23.86 15.09
C LYS A 321 -17.11 22.73 15.48
N TRP A 322 -18.02 23.03 16.39
CA TRP A 322 -19.03 22.12 16.88
C TRP A 322 -20.41 22.72 16.63
N ARG A 323 -21.38 21.91 16.21
CA ARG A 323 -22.76 22.34 15.95
C ARG A 323 -23.74 21.34 16.53
N ASN A 324 -24.80 21.82 17.16
CA ASN A 324 -25.88 20.96 17.64
C ASN A 324 -27.07 20.88 16.67
N GLY A 325 -28.05 20.02 16.96
CA GLY A 325 -29.25 19.85 16.12
C GLY A 325 -30.10 21.11 15.97
N ARG A 326 -29.94 22.07 16.89
CA ARG A 326 -30.58 23.40 16.85
C ARG A 326 -29.83 24.43 16.01
N GLY A 327 -28.73 24.04 15.36
CA GLY A 327 -27.92 24.92 14.52
C GLY A 327 -27.04 25.91 15.30
N LYS A 328 -26.91 25.76 16.63
CA LYS A 328 -25.98 26.58 17.41
C LYS A 328 -24.56 26.10 17.20
N GLU A 329 -23.63 27.03 17.08
CA GLU A 329 -22.22 26.74 16.82
C GLU A 329 -21.36 27.10 18.03
N LEU A 330 -20.36 26.28 18.30
CA LEU A 330 -19.27 26.53 19.24
C LEU A 330 -17.97 26.35 18.46
N ILE A 331 -17.20 27.43 18.32
CA ILE A 331 -15.86 27.39 17.73
C ILE A 331 -14.87 27.47 18.88
N ILE A 332 -13.98 26.48 19.00
CA ILE A 332 -12.89 26.46 19.98
C ILE A 332 -11.58 26.62 19.20
N ASN A 333 -10.85 27.70 19.49
CA ASN A 333 -9.56 28.01 18.88
C ASN A 333 -8.42 27.30 19.60
N SER A 334 -7.27 27.16 18.94
CA SER A 334 -6.08 26.50 19.49
C SER A 334 -5.48 27.20 20.71
N ASP A 335 -5.77 28.49 20.90
CA ASP A 335 -5.36 29.27 22.06
C ASP A 335 -6.34 29.16 23.26
N GLY A 336 -7.39 28.35 23.13
CA GLY A 336 -8.42 28.16 24.15
C GLY A 336 -9.51 29.24 24.16
N THR A 337 -9.47 30.23 23.27
CA THR A 337 -10.59 31.16 23.08
C THR A 337 -11.71 30.52 22.26
N THR A 338 -12.91 31.09 22.31
CA THR A 338 -14.02 30.70 21.43
C THR A 338 -14.34 31.77 20.41
N GLY A 339 -15.07 31.39 19.35
CA GLY A 339 -15.53 32.32 18.31
C GLY A 339 -16.34 33.53 18.82
N ASP A 340 -16.94 33.41 20.00
CA ASP A 340 -17.73 34.47 20.65
C ASP A 340 -16.93 35.27 21.70
N GLY A 341 -15.61 35.10 21.76
CA GLY A 341 -14.74 35.82 22.70
C GLY A 341 -14.76 35.28 24.14
N ASN A 342 -15.30 34.08 24.35
CA ASN A 342 -15.20 33.37 25.64
C ASN A 342 -13.87 32.60 25.71
N SER A 343 -13.56 32.00 26.86
CA SER A 343 -12.35 31.16 27.02
C SER A 343 -12.64 29.84 27.71
N ILE A 344 -11.94 28.79 27.28
CA ILE A 344 -11.93 27.47 27.90
C ILE A 344 -10.98 27.48 29.09
N GLU A 345 -11.47 27.08 30.25
CA GLU A 345 -10.67 26.79 31.43
C GLU A 345 -10.69 25.29 31.72
N VAL A 346 -9.50 24.69 31.74
CA VAL A 346 -9.30 23.27 32.02
C VAL A 346 -9.48 23.00 33.51
N ILE A 347 -10.30 22.00 33.84
CA ILE A 347 -10.51 21.54 35.21
C ILE A 347 -9.71 20.25 35.43
N LYS A 348 -8.60 20.36 36.14
CA LYS A 348 -7.77 19.20 36.49
C LYS A 348 -8.59 18.13 37.22
N ASP A 349 -8.41 16.86 36.84
CA ASP A 349 -9.11 15.69 37.40
C ASP A 349 -10.65 15.79 37.30
N SER A 350 -11.18 16.46 36.27
CA SER A 350 -12.64 16.63 36.09
C SER A 350 -13.40 15.30 36.08
N SER A 351 -12.82 14.28 35.46
CA SER A 351 -13.30 12.90 35.30
C SER A 351 -13.38 12.15 36.63
N LYS A 352 -12.62 12.58 37.64
CA LYS A 352 -12.67 12.03 39.01
C LYS A 352 -13.63 12.83 39.90
N LYS A 353 -13.88 14.09 39.57
CA LYS A 353 -14.74 15.02 40.34
C LYS A 353 -16.21 14.97 39.94
N SER A 354 -16.49 14.50 38.72
CA SER A 354 -17.83 14.47 38.13
C SER A 354 -18.04 13.15 37.39
N SER A 355 -19.30 12.70 37.32
CA SER A 355 -19.68 11.53 36.51
C SER A 355 -19.54 11.77 35.01
N VAL A 356 -19.50 13.03 34.58
CA VAL A 356 -19.17 13.46 33.22
C VAL A 356 -17.96 14.41 33.29
N PRO A 357 -16.84 14.10 32.64
CA PRO A 357 -15.68 15.00 32.55
C PRO A 357 -16.09 16.33 31.89
N TYR A 358 -15.47 17.43 32.28
CA TYR A 358 -15.87 18.76 31.80
C TYR A 358 -14.75 19.79 31.82
N VAL A 359 -14.89 20.79 30.95
CA VAL A 359 -14.16 22.06 31.03
C VAL A 359 -15.12 23.19 31.35
N SER A 360 -14.60 24.32 31.84
CA SER A 360 -15.39 25.52 32.08
C SER A 360 -15.34 26.45 30.85
N LEU A 361 -16.49 26.95 30.43
CA LEU A 361 -16.63 28.00 29.43
C LEU A 361 -16.81 29.33 30.17
N GLN A 362 -15.75 30.12 30.25
CA GLN A 362 -15.73 31.41 30.92
C GLN A 362 -16.22 32.53 30.00
N SER A 363 -17.27 33.23 30.43
CA SER A 363 -17.84 34.40 29.76
C SER A 363 -17.93 35.57 30.74
N GLY A 364 -16.88 36.41 30.76
CA GLY A 364 -16.77 37.52 31.71
C GLY A 364 -16.79 37.05 33.17
N HIS A 365 -17.86 37.40 33.90
CA HIS A 365 -18.07 37.01 35.30
C HIS A 365 -18.91 35.73 35.48
N THR A 366 -19.27 35.06 34.40
CA THR A 366 -20.14 33.87 34.42
C THR A 366 -19.44 32.69 33.76
N SER A 367 -19.75 31.47 34.22
CA SER A 367 -19.20 30.24 33.67
C SER A 367 -20.31 29.21 33.39
N ALA A 368 -20.17 28.45 32.31
CA ALA A 368 -20.95 27.24 32.06
C ALA A 368 -20.03 26.02 31.98
N ALA A 369 -20.54 24.81 32.23
CA ALA A 369 -19.77 23.60 32.00
C ALA A 369 -19.94 23.15 30.55
N ILE A 370 -18.84 22.70 29.93
CA ILE A 370 -18.86 21.91 28.71
C ILE A 370 -18.58 20.47 29.10
N GLY A 371 -19.64 19.65 29.14
CA GLY A 371 -19.52 18.22 29.36
C GLY A 371 -18.91 17.52 28.15
N LEU A 372 -17.94 16.64 28.41
CA LEU A 372 -17.13 15.96 27.42
C LEU A 372 -17.54 14.49 27.32
N PHE A 373 -17.98 14.07 26.14
CA PHE A 373 -18.38 12.69 25.88
C PHE A 373 -17.53 12.12 24.76
N LYS A 374 -16.60 11.26 25.12
CA LYS A 374 -15.84 10.46 24.17
C LYS A 374 -16.73 9.47 23.41
N ILE A 375 -16.23 8.89 22.34
CA ILE A 375 -16.92 7.85 21.58
C ILE A 375 -17.26 6.68 22.52
N GLY A 376 -18.51 6.22 22.43
CA GLY A 376 -19.06 5.15 23.25
C GLY A 376 -19.39 5.53 24.71
N PHE A 377 -18.99 6.70 25.21
CA PHE A 377 -19.27 7.10 26.60
C PHE A 377 -20.72 7.58 26.78
N LYS A 378 -21.51 6.86 27.57
CA LYS A 378 -22.95 7.19 27.75
C LYS A 378 -23.18 8.26 28.82
N ASN A 379 -24.12 9.16 28.58
CA ASN A 379 -24.59 10.09 29.62
C ASN A 379 -25.23 9.32 30.79
N PRO A 380 -24.66 9.39 32.01
CA PRO A 380 -25.17 8.66 33.17
C PRO A 380 -26.60 9.03 33.56
N MET A 381 -27.08 10.22 33.17
CA MET A 381 -28.43 10.70 33.48
C MET A 381 -29.48 10.27 32.44
N GLY A 382 -29.06 9.58 31.37
CA GLY A 382 -29.87 9.26 30.20
C GLY A 382 -29.22 9.82 28.93
N ASP A 383 -29.07 8.97 27.90
CA ASP A 383 -28.35 9.32 26.67
C ASP A 383 -29.25 9.11 25.45
N GLN A 384 -29.62 10.21 24.81
CA GLN A 384 -30.43 10.24 23.59
C GLN A 384 -29.58 10.58 22.36
N SER A 385 -28.27 10.70 22.51
CA SER A 385 -27.38 11.19 21.46
C SER A 385 -26.69 10.05 20.70
N ASP A 386 -26.19 10.35 19.50
CA ASP A 386 -25.32 9.45 18.74
C ASP A 386 -23.95 9.27 19.42
N SER A 387 -23.81 8.17 20.16
CA SER A 387 -22.57 7.84 20.86
C SER A 387 -21.47 7.25 19.98
N SER A 388 -21.69 7.09 18.68
CA SER A 388 -20.61 6.69 17.75
C SER A 388 -19.63 7.83 17.48
N ARG A 389 -19.97 9.05 17.91
CA ARG A 389 -19.21 10.28 17.67
C ARG A 389 -18.84 10.97 19.00
N PRO A 390 -17.73 11.76 19.01
CA PRO A 390 -17.44 12.63 20.14
C PRO A 390 -18.53 13.70 20.23
N ARG A 391 -18.96 14.01 21.46
CA ARG A 391 -20.04 14.97 21.73
C ARG A 391 -19.66 15.93 22.83
N LEU A 392 -20.16 17.15 22.72
CA LEU A 392 -20.12 18.14 23.78
C LEU A 392 -21.53 18.51 24.23
N ILE A 393 -21.66 18.96 25.48
CA ILE A 393 -22.88 19.64 25.93
C ILE A 393 -22.54 20.86 26.75
N ILE A 394 -23.21 21.98 26.48
CA ILE A 394 -23.02 23.22 27.24
C ILE A 394 -24.20 23.38 28.19
N THR A 395 -23.95 23.33 29.50
CA THR A 395 -25.00 23.32 30.53
C THR A 395 -24.52 23.91 31.87
N GLN A 396 -25.46 24.26 32.75
CA GLN A 396 -25.18 24.68 34.14
C GLN A 396 -25.49 23.59 35.18
N SER A 397 -26.24 22.56 34.81
CA SER A 397 -26.60 21.43 35.67
C SER A 397 -26.43 20.12 34.91
N ALA A 398 -26.40 18.98 35.60
CA ALA A 398 -26.44 17.66 34.97
C ALA A 398 -27.90 17.23 34.70
N GLY A 399 -28.13 16.46 33.63
CA GLY A 399 -29.47 15.98 33.28
C GLY A 399 -29.49 15.04 32.08
N ASN A 400 -30.68 14.52 31.77
CA ASN A 400 -30.97 13.88 30.49
C ASN A 400 -31.34 14.96 29.47
N TYR A 401 -30.68 14.96 28.32
CA TYR A 401 -30.91 15.95 27.28
C TYR A 401 -31.41 15.29 26.01
N ASP A 402 -32.19 16.05 25.26
CA ASP A 402 -32.60 15.69 23.91
C ASP A 402 -31.38 15.69 22.97
N GLU A 403 -31.41 14.88 21.91
CA GLU A 403 -30.33 14.74 20.93
C GLU A 403 -29.91 16.10 20.33
N ASP A 404 -30.86 17.01 20.17
CA ASP A 404 -30.66 18.35 19.59
C ASP A 404 -29.77 19.26 20.44
N PHE A 405 -29.54 18.93 21.71
CA PHE A 405 -28.65 19.70 22.59
C PHE A 405 -27.18 19.31 22.46
N TYR A 406 -26.89 18.11 21.94
CA TYR A 406 -25.54 17.62 21.81
C TYR A 406 -24.86 18.29 20.62
N TYR A 407 -23.68 18.84 20.88
CA TYR A 407 -22.84 19.42 19.87
C TYR A 407 -21.95 18.33 19.27
N TYR A 408 -21.98 18.25 17.95
CA TYR A 408 -21.14 17.36 17.17
C TYR A 408 -20.15 18.19 16.38
N ARG A 409 -18.98 17.64 16.16
CA ARG A 409 -17.99 18.31 15.35
C ARG A 409 -18.49 18.45 13.91
N VAL A 410 -18.29 19.62 13.33
CA VAL A 410 -18.62 19.93 11.94
C VAL A 410 -17.38 20.44 11.23
N GLU A 411 -17.24 20.10 9.96
CA GLU A 411 -16.17 20.65 9.14
C GLU A 411 -16.29 22.17 9.07
N ALA A 412 -15.15 22.86 9.13
CA ALA A 412 -15.10 24.29 8.91
C ALA A 412 -15.59 24.54 7.48
N SER A 413 -16.83 24.99 7.35
CA SER A 413 -17.41 25.37 6.07
C SER A 413 -16.57 26.54 5.56
N VAL A 414 -15.83 26.33 4.47
CA VAL A 414 -15.19 27.43 3.75
C VAL A 414 -16.35 28.27 3.21
N SER A 415 -16.58 29.43 3.83
CA SER A 415 -17.48 30.45 3.31
C SER A 415 -17.04 30.76 1.88
N HIS A 416 -17.96 30.58 0.93
CA HIS A 416 -17.74 30.78 -0.51
C HIS A 416 -17.35 32.21 -0.85
#